data_AF-A0AA37SXK8-F1
#
_entry.id   AF-A0AA37SXK8-F1
#
_cell.length_a   1.000
_cell.length_b   1.000
_cell.length_c   1.000
_cell.angle_alpha   90.00
_cell.angle_beta   90.00
_cell.angle_gamma   90.00
#
_symmetry.space_group_name_H-M   'P 1'
#
loop_
_entity.id
_entity.type
_entity.pdbx_description
1 polymer ?
#
loop_
_entity_poly.entity_id
_entity_poly.type
_entity_poly.pdbx_seq_one_letter_code
_entity_poly.pdbx_strand_id
1 'polypeptide(L)'
;MDDMYRCNPYMIIGDAEIVNGSFSYIFEEPLDFELIRLHVIKKGAPVANLIIGGDEENFGFYGIMDDTVLEIPRAPNLFQSFTPDDLLNRELLEIWKTMNEYQDSYADATDPESKVNISQTFREKMFAYADTCKLAVPCILAINEAGLSGFDDRTGKNWDKLYRRFGSNSYLPSGLNKRRYFNPIWLLVLIFILAGLIYYYFRSIIRPKNKLNQLSIQERKVAELINKGLTNKMIAQELNVEVSTVKSHVYKIFNKLDIRSRNELIVFQKWMTS
;
A
#
# COMPACT_ATOMS: atom_id res chain seq x y z
N MET A 1 22.80 -18.73 9.67
CA MET A 1 23.73 -17.59 9.62
C MET A 1 24.51 -17.57 8.29
N ASP A 2 24.22 -18.46 7.32
CA ASP A 2 25.19 -18.79 6.25
C ASP A 2 24.80 -18.38 4.82
N ASP A 3 23.60 -17.84 4.59
CA ASP A 3 23.16 -17.45 3.24
C ASP A 3 23.33 -15.96 2.92
N MET A 4 23.55 -15.12 3.93
CA MET A 4 23.67 -13.66 3.74
C MET A 4 25.02 -13.28 3.10
N TYR A 5 25.96 -14.23 3.04
CA TYR A 5 27.34 -14.01 2.64
C TYR A 5 27.76 -14.75 1.36
N ARG A 6 26.83 -15.49 0.74
CA ARG A 6 27.09 -16.22 -0.52
C ARG A 6 26.60 -15.38 -1.68
N CYS A 7 27.50 -14.99 -2.58
CA CYS A 7 27.09 -14.42 -3.86
C CYS A 7 26.30 -15.48 -4.62
N ASN A 8 25.04 -15.17 -4.96
CA ASN A 8 24.25 -16.03 -5.81
C ASN A 8 24.85 -15.97 -7.23
N PRO A 9 25.19 -17.09 -7.88
CA PRO A 9 25.76 -17.08 -9.24
C PRO A 9 24.91 -16.29 -10.26
N TYR A 10 23.60 -16.20 -10.05
CA TYR A 10 22.69 -15.40 -10.88
C TYR A 10 22.85 -13.87 -10.73
N MET A 11 23.65 -13.40 -9.77
CA MET A 11 23.98 -11.97 -9.57
C MET A 11 25.26 -11.57 -10.32
N ILE A 12 25.97 -12.52 -10.93
CA ILE A 12 27.16 -12.23 -11.72
C ILE A 12 26.71 -11.75 -13.09
N ILE A 13 26.88 -10.44 -13.32
CA ILE A 13 26.54 -9.77 -14.58
C ILE A 13 27.64 -9.87 -15.65
N GLY A 14 28.80 -10.42 -15.28
CA GLY A 14 29.94 -10.57 -16.16
C GLY A 14 31.19 -11.09 -15.48
N ASP A 15 32.09 -11.69 -16.26
CA ASP A 15 33.44 -12.07 -15.87
C ASP A 15 34.45 -11.70 -16.95
N ALA A 16 35.67 -11.35 -16.53
CA ALA A 16 36.77 -11.00 -17.44
C ALA A 16 38.07 -11.60 -16.91
N GLU A 17 38.87 -12.19 -17.81
CA GLU A 17 40.22 -12.62 -17.46
C GLU A 17 41.15 -11.41 -17.34
N ILE A 18 41.96 -11.39 -16.28
CA ILE A 18 43.02 -10.40 -16.12
C ILE A 18 44.23 -10.88 -16.94
N VAL A 19 44.56 -10.14 -18.00
CA VAL A 19 45.70 -10.41 -18.89
C VAL A 19 46.73 -9.31 -18.68
N ASN A 20 47.96 -9.70 -18.30
CA ASN A 20 49.07 -8.77 -18.02
C ASN A 20 48.76 -7.66 -17.00
N GLY A 21 47.86 -7.92 -16.04
CA GLY A 21 47.47 -6.96 -15.00
C GLY A 21 46.38 -5.98 -15.42
N SER A 22 45.82 -6.13 -16.62
CA SER A 22 44.67 -5.35 -17.10
C SER A 22 43.50 -6.27 -17.42
N PHE A 23 42.28 -5.75 -17.28
CA PHE A 23 41.07 -6.40 -17.75
C PHE A 23 40.22 -5.37 -18.49
N SER A 24 39.38 -5.84 -19.40
CA SER A 24 38.37 -5.04 -20.08
C SER A 24 37.11 -5.86 -20.18
N TYR A 25 35.98 -5.24 -19.89
CA TYR A 25 34.67 -5.87 -19.98
C TYR A 25 33.72 -4.90 -20.66
N ILE A 26 32.97 -5.40 -21.63
CA ILE A 26 31.95 -4.65 -22.35
C ILE A 26 30.61 -5.28 -21.99
N PHE A 27 29.71 -4.49 -21.41
CA PHE A 27 28.38 -4.96 -21.07
C PHE A 27 27.56 -5.20 -22.35
N GLU A 28 26.85 -6.33 -22.42
CA GLU A 28 26.01 -6.68 -23.57
C GLU A 28 24.80 -5.75 -23.71
N GLU A 29 24.32 -5.20 -22.59
CA GLU A 29 23.24 -4.20 -22.53
C GLU A 29 23.75 -2.92 -21.84
N PRO A 30 23.35 -1.73 -22.31
CA PRO A 30 23.69 -0.48 -21.63
C PRO A 30 23.08 -0.47 -20.23
N LEU A 31 23.92 -0.34 -19.22
CA LEU A 31 23.49 -0.20 -17.84
C LEU A 31 23.12 1.27 -17.59
N ASP A 32 21.85 1.55 -17.27
CA ASP A 32 21.35 2.91 -17.07
C ASP A 32 22.12 3.67 -15.97
N PHE A 33 22.48 2.96 -14.88
CA PHE A 33 23.45 3.35 -13.85
C PHE A 33 23.47 2.23 -12.81
N GLU A 34 24.54 1.44 -12.72
CA GLU A 34 24.61 0.39 -11.71
C GLU A 34 25.82 0.59 -10.81
N LEU A 35 25.53 0.71 -9.52
CA LEU A 35 26.51 0.43 -8.47
C LEU A 35 26.89 -1.04 -8.61
N ILE A 36 28.05 -1.31 -9.19
CA ILE A 36 28.55 -2.66 -9.34
C ILE A 36 29.47 -3.01 -8.17
N ARG A 37 29.52 -4.30 -7.88
CA ARG A 37 30.50 -4.87 -6.98
C ARG A 37 31.52 -5.61 -7.83
N LEU A 38 32.75 -5.09 -7.89
CA LEU A 38 33.82 -5.73 -8.64
C LEU A 38 34.53 -6.74 -7.72
N HIS A 39 34.59 -8.00 -8.12
CA HIS A 39 35.29 -9.06 -7.39
C HIS A 39 36.55 -9.49 -8.15
N VAL A 40 37.64 -9.75 -7.42
CA VAL A 40 38.88 -10.33 -7.96
C VAL A 40 39.12 -11.70 -7.33
N ILE A 41 39.30 -12.73 -8.15
CA ILE A 41 39.52 -14.10 -7.69
C ILE A 41 40.79 -14.71 -8.31
N LYS A 42 41.43 -15.63 -7.58
CA LYS A 42 42.56 -16.42 -8.10
C LYS A 42 42.04 -17.36 -9.20
N LYS A 43 42.84 -17.51 -10.27
CA LYS A 43 42.52 -18.41 -11.39
C LYS A 43 42.27 -19.84 -10.89
N GLY A 44 41.08 -20.38 -11.18
CA GLY A 44 40.67 -21.73 -10.77
C GLY A 44 39.96 -21.83 -9.41
N ALA A 45 39.74 -20.72 -8.70
CA ALA A 45 38.89 -20.73 -7.51
C ALA A 45 37.42 -20.95 -7.91
N PRO A 46 36.64 -21.77 -7.16
CA PRO A 46 35.23 -21.95 -7.43
C PRO A 46 34.46 -20.65 -7.22
N VAL A 47 33.41 -20.41 -8.01
CA VAL A 47 32.52 -19.22 -7.90
C VAL A 47 31.88 -19.10 -6.51
N ALA A 48 31.71 -20.23 -5.81
CA ALA A 48 31.26 -20.26 -4.41
C ALA A 48 32.24 -19.58 -3.42
N ASN A 49 33.50 -19.33 -3.82
CA ASN A 49 34.46 -18.53 -3.06
C ASN A 49 34.30 -17.02 -3.25
N LEU A 50 33.26 -16.57 -3.98
CA LEU A 50 32.75 -15.20 -3.88
C LEU A 50 32.08 -15.05 -2.50
N ILE A 51 32.91 -15.02 -1.47
CA ILE A 51 32.53 -14.88 -0.08
C ILE A 51 32.40 -13.38 0.20
N ILE A 52 31.30 -13.00 0.84
CA ILE A 52 31.13 -11.73 1.53
C ILE A 52 31.61 -11.99 2.97
N GLY A 53 32.57 -11.24 3.47
CA GLY A 53 33.15 -11.35 4.82
C GLY A 53 34.31 -12.35 4.95
N GLY A 54 35.44 -11.89 5.50
CA GLY A 54 36.63 -12.67 5.83
C GLY A 54 37.94 -12.09 5.27
N ASP A 55 39.09 -12.58 5.75
CA ASP A 55 40.43 -12.07 5.43
C ASP A 55 40.83 -12.14 3.92
N GLU A 56 40.04 -12.84 3.09
CA GLU A 56 40.20 -12.90 1.63
C GLU A 56 39.13 -12.10 0.85
N GLU A 57 38.51 -11.08 1.48
CA GLU A 57 37.59 -10.17 0.78
C GLU A 57 38.30 -9.40 -0.33
N ASN A 58 37.90 -9.70 -1.56
CA ASN A 58 38.48 -9.14 -2.77
C ASN A 58 37.44 -8.40 -3.59
N PHE A 59 36.63 -7.55 -2.95
CA PHE A 59 35.67 -6.73 -3.69
C PHE A 59 35.69 -5.25 -3.32
N GLY A 60 35.28 -4.42 -4.26
CA GLY A 60 35.01 -3.00 -4.07
C GLY A 60 33.71 -2.57 -4.73
N PHE A 61 33.12 -1.48 -4.24
CA PHE A 61 31.96 -0.86 -4.86
C PHE A 61 32.39 0.21 -5.85
N TYR A 62 31.81 0.18 -7.05
CA TYR A 62 32.14 1.10 -8.13
C TYR A 62 30.87 1.59 -8.83
N GLY A 63 30.81 2.90 -9.09
CA GLY A 63 29.85 3.46 -10.02
C GLY A 63 30.44 3.50 -11.41
N ILE A 64 29.79 2.83 -12.36
CA ILE A 64 30.16 2.89 -13.78
C ILE A 64 29.24 3.91 -14.48
N MET A 65 29.88 4.85 -15.17
CA MET A 65 29.28 5.73 -16.18
C MET A 65 29.79 5.32 -17.58
N ASP A 66 29.18 5.84 -18.64
CA ASP A 66 29.66 5.64 -20.02
C ASP A 66 31.17 5.97 -20.12
N ASP A 67 31.95 5.04 -20.68
CA ASP A 67 33.42 5.11 -20.88
C ASP A 67 34.28 5.23 -19.60
N THR A 68 33.82 4.70 -18.46
CA THR A 68 34.61 4.71 -17.20
C THR A 68 35.88 3.86 -17.34
N VAL A 69 37.05 4.49 -17.16
CA VAL A 69 38.35 3.80 -17.04
C VAL A 69 38.68 3.61 -15.56
N LEU A 70 38.86 2.36 -15.15
CA LEU A 70 39.20 2.01 -13.77
C LEU A 70 40.67 1.55 -13.67
N GLU A 71 41.50 2.35 -13.02
CA GLU A 71 42.89 1.97 -12.72
C GLU A 71 43.01 1.50 -11.26
N ILE A 72 43.18 0.18 -11.07
CA ILE A 72 43.45 -0.40 -9.74
C ILE A 72 44.95 -0.67 -9.65
N PRO A 73 45.71 0.10 -8.86
CA PRO A 73 47.14 -0.13 -8.73
C PRO A 73 47.39 -1.47 -8.02
N ARG A 74 48.50 -2.11 -8.39
CA ARG A 74 48.92 -3.37 -7.75
C ARG A 74 49.38 -3.07 -6.32
N ALA A 75 48.52 -3.37 -5.35
CA ALA A 75 48.82 -3.28 -3.92
C ALA A 75 48.52 -4.60 -3.21
N PRO A 76 49.14 -4.87 -2.04
CA PRO A 76 48.77 -5.99 -1.19
C PRO A 76 47.27 -6.00 -0.83
N ASN A 77 46.67 -4.81 -0.72
CA ASN A 77 45.23 -4.61 -0.57
C ASN A 77 44.70 -3.87 -1.82
N LEU A 78 44.39 -4.62 -2.89
CA LEU A 78 44.02 -4.10 -4.22
C LEU A 78 43.08 -2.89 -4.16
N PHE A 79 42.01 -2.99 -3.37
CA PHE A 79 40.94 -1.99 -3.31
C PHE A 79 41.21 -0.81 -2.36
N GLN A 80 42.17 -0.92 -1.42
CA GLN A 80 42.52 0.18 -0.50
C GLN A 80 43.38 1.26 -1.17
N SER A 81 44.13 0.89 -2.21
CA SER A 81 45.05 1.78 -2.91
C SER A 81 44.42 2.55 -4.08
N PHE A 82 43.14 2.33 -4.32
CA PHE A 82 42.39 3.00 -5.39
C PHE A 82 42.15 4.48 -5.03
N THR A 83 42.53 5.41 -5.90
CA THR A 83 42.23 6.84 -5.76
C THR A 83 41.37 7.31 -6.92
N PRO A 84 40.03 7.25 -6.79
CA PRO A 84 39.14 7.69 -7.85
C PRO A 84 39.21 9.18 -8.09
N ASP A 85 39.15 9.58 -9.36
CA ASP A 85 39.11 11.00 -9.75
C ASP A 85 37.72 11.61 -9.60
N ASP A 86 36.66 10.81 -9.63
CA ASP A 86 35.28 11.26 -9.54
C ASP A 86 34.73 11.22 -8.10
N LEU A 87 33.78 12.12 -7.82
CA LEU A 87 33.17 12.26 -6.49
C LEU A 87 32.41 11.00 -6.06
N LEU A 88 31.77 10.29 -6.99
CA LEU A 88 30.95 9.11 -6.67
C LEU A 88 31.82 7.98 -6.14
N ASN A 89 32.87 7.62 -6.86
CA ASN A 89 33.75 6.53 -6.46
C ASN A 89 34.58 6.90 -5.22
N ARG A 90 34.87 8.18 -4.98
CA ARG A 90 35.46 8.63 -3.69
C ARG A 90 34.53 8.37 -2.51
N GLU A 91 33.27 8.74 -2.66
CA GLU A 91 32.23 8.53 -1.64
C GLU A 91 32.00 7.02 -1.39
N LEU A 92 31.99 6.20 -2.45
CA LEU A 92 31.90 4.73 -2.34
C LEU A 92 33.13 4.10 -1.66
N LEU A 93 34.33 4.60 -1.96
CA LEU A 93 35.57 4.13 -1.34
C LEU A 93 35.59 4.40 0.17
N GLU A 94 35.11 5.57 0.62
CA GLU A 94 35.04 5.89 2.05
C GLU A 94 34.06 4.98 2.81
N ILE A 95 32.91 4.65 2.22
CA ILE A 95 31.98 3.66 2.76
C ILE A 95 32.68 2.31 2.88
N TRP A 96 33.34 1.87 1.81
CA TRP A 96 34.03 0.58 1.77
C TRP A 96 35.15 0.48 2.82
N LYS A 97 35.97 1.53 2.98
CA LYS A 97 36.99 1.59 4.05
C LYS A 97 36.35 1.44 5.43
N THR A 98 35.25 2.16 5.67
CA THR A 98 34.53 2.09 6.95
C THR A 98 33.98 0.69 7.22
N MET A 99 33.52 -0.01 6.18
CA MET A 99 33.06 -1.41 6.29
C MET A 99 34.21 -2.35 6.67
N ASN A 100 35.38 -2.22 6.04
CA ASN A 100 36.53 -3.05 6.37
C ASN A 100 37.02 -2.80 7.79
N GLU A 101 37.18 -1.54 8.19
CA GLU A 101 37.58 -1.18 9.56
C GLU A 101 36.63 -1.78 10.60
N TYR A 102 35.33 -1.80 10.30
CA TYR A 102 34.32 -2.44 11.14
C TYR A 102 34.52 -3.95 11.20
N GLN A 103 34.74 -4.60 10.05
CA GLN A 103 34.93 -6.04 9.99
C GLN A 103 36.18 -6.49 10.75
N ASP A 104 37.30 -5.81 10.54
CA ASP A 104 38.56 -6.07 11.26
C ASP A 104 38.34 -5.93 12.78
N SER A 105 37.72 -4.82 13.20
CA SER A 105 37.41 -4.56 14.61
C SER A 105 36.47 -5.63 15.20
N TYR A 106 35.48 -6.07 14.42
CA TYR A 106 34.50 -7.07 14.85
C TYR A 106 35.11 -8.47 14.95
N ALA A 107 36.04 -8.81 14.06
CA ALA A 107 36.78 -10.07 14.07
C ALA A 107 37.71 -10.16 15.29
N ASP A 108 38.38 -9.06 15.63
CA ASP A 108 39.29 -8.96 16.78
C ASP A 108 38.57 -9.01 18.14
N ALA A 109 37.28 -8.66 18.18
CA ALA A 109 36.50 -8.65 19.41
C ALA A 109 36.21 -10.08 19.91
N THR A 110 36.72 -10.41 21.11
CA THR A 110 36.51 -11.73 21.73
C THR A 110 35.21 -11.83 22.51
N ASP A 111 34.75 -10.74 23.12
CA ASP A 111 33.57 -10.73 23.99
C ASP A 111 32.30 -10.22 23.29
N PRO A 112 31.10 -10.70 23.69
CA PRO A 112 29.85 -10.29 23.06
C PRO A 112 29.50 -8.81 23.22
N GLU A 113 29.91 -8.16 24.30
CA GLU A 113 29.57 -6.77 24.59
C GLU A 113 30.31 -5.82 23.65
N SER A 114 31.61 -6.03 23.45
CA SER A 114 32.43 -5.34 22.46
C SER A 114 31.85 -5.50 21.05
N LYS A 115 31.43 -6.71 20.66
CA LYS A 115 30.79 -6.93 19.35
C LYS A 115 29.53 -6.10 19.15
N VAL A 116 28.68 -5.99 20.19
CA VAL A 116 27.48 -5.15 20.15
C VAL A 116 27.87 -3.67 20.03
N ASN A 117 28.83 -3.21 20.82
CA ASN A 117 29.28 -1.81 20.80
C ASN A 117 29.90 -1.42 19.45
N ILE A 118 30.72 -2.30 18.86
CA ILE A 118 31.33 -2.10 17.54
C ILE A 118 30.23 -2.05 16.46
N SER A 119 29.23 -2.94 16.52
CA SER A 119 28.09 -2.93 15.61
C SER A 119 27.27 -1.65 15.72
N GLN A 120 27.05 -1.15 16.95
CA GLN A 120 26.34 0.11 17.16
C GLN A 120 27.13 1.31 16.63
N THR A 121 28.43 1.37 16.93
CA THR A 121 29.32 2.45 16.47
C THR A 121 29.37 2.51 14.94
N PHE A 122 29.46 1.36 14.28
CA PHE A 122 29.40 1.27 12.83
C PHE A 122 28.09 1.83 12.27
N ARG A 123 26.95 1.46 12.86
CA ARG A 123 25.64 1.99 12.45
C ARG A 123 25.56 3.50 12.60
N GLU A 124 26.04 4.04 13.72
CA GLU A 124 26.04 5.48 13.99
C GLU A 124 26.91 6.23 12.95
N LYS A 125 28.09 5.70 12.63
CA LYS A 125 28.95 6.25 11.57
C LYS A 125 28.26 6.23 10.20
N MET A 126 27.63 5.12 9.83
CA MET A 126 26.94 4.99 8.53
C MET A 126 25.73 5.92 8.41
N PHE A 127 24.96 6.10 9.49
CA PHE A 127 23.85 7.07 9.48
C PHE A 127 24.36 8.53 9.45
N ALA A 128 25.42 8.85 10.17
CA ALA A 128 26.05 10.17 10.11
C ALA A 128 26.58 10.48 8.70
N TYR A 129 27.19 9.48 8.06
CA TYR A 129 27.60 9.55 6.67
C TYR A 129 26.39 9.77 5.75
N ALA A 130 25.33 8.99 5.88
CA ALA A 130 24.12 9.13 5.06
C ALA A 130 23.46 10.51 5.21
N ASP A 131 23.49 11.11 6.40
CA ASP A 131 22.97 12.47 6.65
C ASP A 131 23.81 13.55 5.97
N THR A 132 25.12 13.34 5.79
CA THR A 132 26.04 14.32 5.18
C THR A 132 26.28 14.08 3.69
N CYS A 133 25.99 12.88 3.20
CA CYS A 133 26.25 12.45 1.83
C CYS A 133 25.58 13.35 0.78
N LYS A 134 26.33 13.70 -0.27
CA LYS A 134 25.88 14.58 -1.36
C LYS A 134 25.19 13.83 -2.50
N LEU A 135 25.46 12.54 -2.62
CA LEU A 135 25.00 11.69 -3.71
C LEU A 135 24.00 10.65 -3.20
N ALA A 136 22.98 10.35 -4.00
CA ALA A 136 21.94 9.42 -3.59
C ALA A 136 22.46 7.98 -3.42
N VAL A 137 23.31 7.52 -4.35
CA VAL A 137 23.79 6.13 -4.36
C VAL A 137 24.65 5.76 -3.14
N PRO A 138 25.72 6.51 -2.79
CA PRO A 138 26.48 6.22 -1.57
C PRO A 138 25.64 6.38 -0.29
N CYS A 139 24.71 7.33 -0.26
CA CYS A 139 23.78 7.50 0.86
C CYS A 139 22.90 6.26 1.08
N ILE A 140 22.28 5.74 0.01
CA ILE A 140 21.44 4.54 0.06
C ILE A 140 22.27 3.31 0.44
N LEU A 141 23.47 3.18 -0.12
CA LEU A 141 24.39 2.09 0.22
C LEU A 141 24.72 2.10 1.72
N ALA A 142 25.12 3.24 2.28
CA ALA A 142 25.43 3.36 3.71
C ALA A 142 24.25 2.97 4.61
N ILE A 143 23.02 3.36 4.24
CA ILE A 143 21.80 2.99 4.97
C ILE A 143 21.53 1.49 4.88
N ASN A 144 21.73 0.89 3.71
CA ASN A 144 21.56 -0.54 3.49
C ASN A 144 22.52 -1.35 4.38
N GLU A 145 23.81 -0.99 4.37
CA GLU A 145 24.85 -1.68 5.15
C GLU A 145 24.69 -1.49 6.67
N ALA A 146 24.20 -0.33 7.13
CA ALA A 146 23.86 -0.12 8.54
C ALA A 146 22.71 -1.01 9.03
N GLY A 147 21.89 -1.53 8.11
CA GLY A 147 20.70 -2.32 8.40
C GLY A 147 19.49 -1.46 8.75
N LEU A 148 18.37 -1.75 8.08
CA LEU A 148 17.10 -1.01 8.18
C LEU A 148 16.49 -0.96 9.59
N SER A 149 16.85 -1.89 10.47
CA SER A 149 16.34 -1.98 11.85
C SER A 149 16.58 -0.72 12.70
N GLY A 150 17.60 0.09 12.39
CA GLY A 150 17.88 1.36 13.08
C GLY A 150 17.43 2.61 12.32
N PHE A 151 17.03 2.46 11.06
CA PHE A 151 16.53 3.55 10.22
C PHE A 151 15.01 3.63 10.45
N ASP A 152 14.59 4.31 11.51
CA ASP A 152 13.20 4.37 12.02
C ASP A 152 12.10 4.43 10.93
N ASP A 153 11.66 3.26 10.47
CA ASP A 153 10.67 3.11 9.39
C ASP A 153 9.24 2.96 9.92
N ARG A 154 9.03 3.04 11.24
CA ARG A 154 7.67 3.04 11.78
C ARG A 154 6.89 4.29 11.37
N THR A 155 7.59 5.38 11.07
CA THR A 155 6.99 6.67 10.70
C THR A 155 7.23 7.09 9.26
N GLY A 156 8.14 6.44 8.52
CA GLY A 156 8.50 6.78 7.13
C GLY A 156 9.15 8.17 6.94
N LYS A 157 9.41 8.92 8.02
CA LYS A 157 9.89 10.31 7.96
C LYS A 157 11.31 10.45 7.41
N ASN A 158 12.17 9.48 7.69
CA ASN A 158 13.56 9.49 7.23
C ASN A 158 13.62 9.22 5.72
N TRP A 159 12.83 8.27 5.21
CA TRP A 159 12.64 8.07 3.78
C TRP A 159 12.09 9.33 3.10
N ASP A 160 11.08 9.99 3.68
CA ASP A 160 10.53 11.24 3.15
C ASP A 160 11.54 12.39 3.10
N LYS A 161 12.50 12.43 4.04
CA LYS A 161 13.62 13.39 4.03
C LYS A 161 14.55 13.11 2.84
N LEU A 162 14.91 11.84 2.62
CA LEU A 162 15.74 11.42 1.49
C LEU A 162 15.06 11.66 0.14
N TYR A 163 13.78 11.30 0.03
CA TYR A 163 12.97 11.57 -1.16
C TYR A 163 12.89 13.05 -1.49
N ARG A 164 12.73 13.94 -0.50
CA ARG A 164 12.77 15.39 -0.75
C ARG A 164 14.15 15.89 -1.13
N ARG A 165 15.22 15.25 -0.65
CA ARG A 165 16.61 15.63 -0.94
C ARG A 165 17.06 15.18 -2.33
N PHE A 166 16.64 14.00 -2.77
CA PHE A 166 17.16 13.35 -3.98
C PHE A 166 16.10 12.97 -5.02
N GLY A 167 14.81 13.12 -4.74
CA GLY A 167 13.70 12.56 -5.52
C GLY A 167 13.46 13.15 -6.92
N SER A 168 14.28 14.09 -7.38
CA SER A 168 14.36 14.49 -8.79
C SER A 168 15.39 13.69 -9.59
N ASN A 169 16.30 12.97 -8.92
CA ASN A 169 17.36 12.20 -9.53
C ASN A 169 16.98 10.71 -9.52
N SER A 170 16.92 10.11 -10.70
CA SER A 170 16.37 8.81 -11.08
C SER A 170 16.95 7.56 -10.38
N TYR A 171 17.73 7.70 -9.31
CA TYR A 171 18.45 6.60 -8.65
C TYR A 171 17.69 5.95 -7.49
N LEU A 172 16.60 6.57 -7.02
CA LEU A 172 15.70 5.94 -6.05
C LEU A 172 14.75 5.01 -6.83
N PRO A 173 14.65 3.70 -6.48
CA PRO A 173 13.71 2.83 -7.15
C PRO A 173 12.32 3.44 -7.07
N SER A 174 11.73 3.68 -8.24
CA SER A 174 10.35 4.15 -8.44
C SER A 174 9.29 3.28 -7.70
N GLY A 175 9.73 2.14 -7.15
CA GLY A 175 8.99 1.17 -6.36
C GLY A 175 8.79 1.48 -4.87
N LEU A 176 9.51 2.43 -4.24
CA LEU A 176 9.04 3.00 -2.95
C LEU A 176 8.08 4.17 -3.21
N ASN A 177 7.40 4.15 -4.36
CA ASN A 177 6.11 4.78 -4.46
C ASN A 177 5.36 4.42 -3.18
N LYS A 178 4.99 5.43 -2.39
CA LYS A 178 4.00 5.32 -1.34
C LYS A 178 2.72 4.81 -2.00
N ARG A 179 2.64 3.52 -2.30
CA ARG A 179 1.40 2.78 -2.35
C ARG A 179 0.96 2.76 -0.91
N ARG A 180 0.38 3.90 -0.51
CA ARG A 180 -0.58 4.02 0.57
C ARG A 180 -1.59 2.95 0.21
N TYR A 181 -1.39 1.74 0.77
CA TYR A 181 -2.15 0.57 0.41
C TYR A 181 -3.61 0.99 0.53
N PHE A 182 -4.26 1.10 -0.63
CA PHE A 182 -5.67 1.42 -0.69
C PHE A 182 -6.35 0.19 -0.12
N ASN A 183 -6.54 0.19 1.19
CA ASN A 183 -6.94 -0.99 1.92
C ASN A 183 -8.40 -1.26 1.53
N PRO A 184 -8.68 -2.32 0.73
CA PRO A 184 -10.00 -2.51 0.11
C PRO A 184 -11.10 -2.72 1.16
N ILE A 185 -10.72 -3.01 2.41
CA ILE A 185 -11.59 -3.04 3.57
C ILE A 185 -12.40 -1.75 3.72
N TRP A 186 -11.79 -0.57 3.48
CA TRP A 186 -12.51 0.70 3.60
C TRP A 186 -13.58 0.88 2.52
N LEU A 187 -13.39 0.34 1.31
CA LEU A 187 -14.44 0.30 0.30
C LEU A 187 -15.59 -0.62 0.72
N LEU A 188 -15.28 -1.79 1.28
CA LEU A 188 -16.31 -2.71 1.77
C LEU A 188 -17.12 -2.09 2.92
N VAL A 189 -16.46 -1.39 3.85
CA VAL A 189 -17.12 -0.62 4.92
C VAL A 189 -18.03 0.47 4.34
N LEU A 190 -17.56 1.22 3.34
CA LEU A 190 -18.35 2.27 2.69
C LEU A 190 -19.59 1.69 1.96
N ILE A 191 -19.41 0.58 1.24
CA ILE A 191 -20.50 -0.13 0.54
C ILE A 191 -21.53 -0.65 1.56
N PHE A 192 -21.09 -1.18 2.70
CA PHE A 192 -21.99 -1.68 3.74
C PHE A 192 -22.82 -0.55 4.37
N ILE A 193 -22.20 0.61 4.62
CA ILE A 193 -22.90 1.81 5.11
C ILE A 193 -23.94 2.29 4.09
N LEU A 194 -23.57 2.37 2.80
CA LEU A 194 -24.47 2.75 1.72
C LEU A 194 -25.64 1.77 1.58
N ALA A 195 -25.39 0.46 1.64
CA ALA A 195 -26.43 -0.56 1.59
C ALA A 195 -27.42 -0.44 2.77
N GLY A 196 -26.92 -0.15 3.98
CA GLY A 196 -27.75 0.11 5.15
C GLY A 196 -28.64 1.35 5.01
N LEU A 197 -28.09 2.44 4.47
CA LEU A 197 -28.84 3.66 4.18
C LEU A 197 -29.90 3.45 3.10
N ILE A 198 -29.57 2.73 2.03
CA ILE A 198 -30.51 2.35 0.97
C ILE A 198 -31.63 1.48 1.54
N TYR A 199 -31.30 0.47 2.34
CA TYR A 199 -32.29 -0.39 3.00
C TYR A 199 -33.23 0.42 3.92
N TYR A 200 -32.68 1.34 4.72
CA TYR A 200 -33.48 2.22 5.57
C TYR A 200 -34.42 3.11 4.76
N TYR A 201 -33.91 3.69 3.67
CA TYR A 201 -34.71 4.54 2.77
C TYR A 201 -35.85 3.74 2.13
N PHE A 202 -35.56 2.56 1.56
CA PHE A 202 -36.58 1.67 0.99
C PHE A 202 -37.61 1.20 2.03
N ARG A 203 -37.18 0.88 3.26
CA ARG A 203 -38.08 0.50 4.36
C ARG A 203 -39.00 1.65 4.79
N SER A 204 -38.57 2.90 4.66
CA SER A 204 -39.41 4.06 4.97
C SER A 204 -40.46 4.34 3.89
N ILE A 205 -40.17 4.02 2.63
CA ILE A 205 -41.07 4.21 1.48
C ILE A 205 -42.09 3.07 1.36
N ILE A 206 -41.70 1.82 1.63
CA ILE A 206 -42.56 0.63 1.45
C ILE A 206 -43.28 0.25 2.76
N ARG A 207 -43.70 1.22 3.59
CA ARG A 207 -44.75 0.94 4.57
C ARG A 207 -46.10 1.14 3.87
N PRO A 208 -46.80 0.08 3.41
CA PRO A 208 -48.19 0.23 3.03
C PRO A 208 -48.93 0.67 4.29
N LYS A 209 -49.30 1.96 4.36
CA LYS A 209 -50.26 2.43 5.34
C LYS A 209 -51.54 1.64 5.06
N ASN A 210 -51.85 0.66 5.90
CA ASN A 210 -53.15 -0.02 5.89
C ASN A 210 -54.24 1.03 6.17
N LYS A 211 -54.70 1.74 5.12
CA LYS A 211 -55.68 2.83 5.20
C LYS A 211 -57.00 2.37 5.82
N LEU A 212 -57.30 1.06 5.82
CA LEU A 212 -58.45 0.46 6.49
C LEU A 212 -58.44 0.64 8.02
N ASN A 213 -57.27 0.76 8.64
CA ASN A 213 -57.17 1.02 10.10
C ASN A 213 -57.53 2.46 10.48
N GLN A 214 -57.75 3.36 9.51
CA GLN A 214 -58.18 4.73 9.76
C GLN A 214 -59.71 4.88 9.80
N LEU A 215 -60.45 3.87 9.35
CA LEU A 215 -61.92 3.85 9.38
C LEU A 215 -62.44 3.35 10.72
N SER A 216 -63.45 4.04 11.26
CA SER A 216 -64.20 3.59 12.44
C SER A 216 -65.05 2.35 12.11
N ILE A 217 -65.52 1.65 13.14
CA ILE A 217 -66.37 0.46 12.98
C ILE A 217 -67.62 0.75 12.13
N GLN A 218 -68.24 1.92 12.33
CA GLN A 218 -69.41 2.32 11.54
C GLN A 218 -69.06 2.69 10.09
N GLU A 219 -67.91 3.35 9.88
CA GLU A 219 -67.44 3.69 8.54
C GLU A 219 -67.07 2.44 7.72
N ARG A 220 -66.53 1.40 8.36
CA ARG A 220 -66.28 0.09 7.73
C ARG A 220 -67.58 -0.57 7.27
N LYS A 221 -68.61 -0.62 8.12
CA LYS A 221 -69.93 -1.17 7.78
C LYS A 221 -70.55 -0.44 6.58
N VAL A 222 -70.49 0.89 6.58
CA VAL A 222 -70.99 1.70 5.46
C VAL A 222 -70.20 1.41 4.17
N ALA A 223 -68.87 1.30 4.24
CA ALA A 223 -68.03 0.99 3.09
C ALA A 223 -68.32 -0.41 2.51
N GLU A 224 -68.54 -1.43 3.35
CA GLU A 224 -68.93 -2.78 2.91
C GLU A 224 -70.29 -2.79 2.18
N LEU A 225 -71.28 -2.06 2.67
CA LEU A 225 -72.58 -1.96 2.02
C LEU A 225 -72.51 -1.22 0.67
N ILE A 226 -71.60 -0.25 0.54
CA ILE A 226 -71.34 0.43 -0.75
C ILE A 226 -70.74 -0.54 -1.77
N ASN A 227 -69.83 -1.43 -1.34
CA ASN A 227 -69.21 -2.44 -2.19
C ASN A 227 -70.21 -3.51 -2.67
N LYS A 228 -71.22 -3.82 -1.84
CA LYS A 228 -72.38 -4.64 -2.25
C LYS A 228 -73.31 -3.95 -3.26
N GLY A 229 -73.04 -2.69 -3.63
CA GLY A 229 -73.80 -1.95 -4.64
C GLY A 229 -75.03 -1.21 -4.10
N LEU A 230 -75.25 -1.15 -2.78
CA LEU A 230 -76.46 -0.55 -2.20
C LEU A 230 -76.45 0.98 -2.32
N THR A 231 -77.57 1.58 -2.73
CA THR A 231 -77.71 3.05 -2.76
C THR A 231 -77.73 3.64 -1.35
N ASN A 232 -77.43 4.95 -1.20
CA ASN A 232 -77.45 5.60 0.13
C ASN A 232 -78.81 5.49 0.84
N LYS A 233 -79.91 5.36 0.08
CA LYS A 233 -81.26 5.12 0.62
C LYS A 233 -81.39 3.71 1.22
N MET A 234 -80.85 2.70 0.53
CA MET A 234 -80.86 1.32 1.00
C MET A 234 -79.92 1.13 2.21
N ILE A 235 -78.76 1.79 2.21
CA ILE A 235 -77.84 1.77 3.36
C ILE A 235 -78.48 2.42 4.59
N ALA A 236 -79.21 3.51 4.41
CA ALA A 236 -79.96 4.18 5.46
C ALA A 236 -81.03 3.26 6.08
N GLN A 237 -81.73 2.49 5.24
CA GLN A 237 -82.70 1.49 5.69
C GLN A 237 -82.04 0.32 6.43
N GLU A 238 -80.94 -0.22 5.90
CA GLU A 238 -80.22 -1.36 6.49
C GLU A 238 -79.61 -1.03 7.86
N LEU A 239 -79.10 0.18 8.02
CA LEU A 239 -78.48 0.64 9.27
C LEU A 239 -79.47 1.36 10.21
N ASN A 240 -80.74 1.50 9.81
CA ASN A 240 -81.78 2.26 10.51
C ASN A 240 -81.35 3.70 10.89
N VAL A 241 -80.76 4.42 9.94
CA VAL A 241 -80.28 5.80 10.09
C VAL A 241 -80.84 6.71 8.99
N GLU A 242 -80.75 8.02 9.18
CA GLU A 242 -81.17 8.97 8.16
C GLU A 242 -80.19 9.00 6.96
N VAL A 243 -80.71 9.29 5.77
CA VAL A 243 -79.90 9.42 4.54
C VAL A 243 -78.84 10.52 4.67
N SER A 244 -79.11 11.58 5.46
CA SER A 244 -78.17 12.66 5.79
C SER A 244 -76.93 12.14 6.54
N THR A 245 -77.14 11.20 7.48
CA THR A 245 -76.10 10.55 8.27
C THR A 245 -75.22 9.66 7.41
N VAL A 246 -75.82 8.88 6.49
CA VAL A 246 -75.06 8.07 5.52
C VAL A 246 -74.18 8.93 4.63
N LYS A 247 -74.70 10.04 4.09
CA LYS A 247 -73.90 10.99 3.29
C LYS A 247 -72.70 11.53 4.07
N SER A 248 -72.90 11.82 5.36
CA SER A 248 -71.81 12.29 6.25
C SER A 248 -70.75 11.22 6.47
N HIS A 249 -71.14 9.95 6.67
CA HIS A 249 -70.19 8.83 6.77
C HIS A 249 -69.43 8.62 5.46
N VAL A 250 -70.11 8.67 4.31
CA VAL A 250 -69.48 8.55 2.98
C VAL A 250 -68.44 9.64 2.76
N TYR A 251 -68.75 10.89 3.10
CA TYR A 251 -67.80 12.00 3.01
C TYR A 251 -66.57 11.78 3.89
N LYS A 252 -66.76 11.34 5.13
CA LYS A 252 -65.65 11.00 6.04
C LYS A 252 -64.79 9.85 5.52
N ILE A 253 -65.41 8.81 4.94
CA ILE A 253 -64.71 7.68 4.32
C ILE A 253 -63.85 8.15 3.14
N PHE A 254 -64.42 8.96 2.24
CA PHE A 254 -63.71 9.51 1.08
C PHE A 254 -62.51 10.37 1.50
N ASN A 255 -62.69 11.24 2.49
CA ASN A 255 -61.60 12.05 3.03
C ASN A 255 -60.51 11.22 3.73
N LYS A 256 -60.88 10.17 4.46
CA LYS A 256 -59.93 9.30 5.16
C LYS A 256 -59.13 8.40 4.21
N LEU A 257 -59.79 7.91 3.15
CA LEU A 257 -59.14 7.04 2.18
C LEU A 257 -58.44 7.81 1.05
N ASP A 258 -58.66 9.12 0.97
CA ASP A 258 -58.20 10.02 -0.11
C ASP A 258 -58.73 9.57 -1.48
N ILE A 259 -60.05 9.37 -1.55
CA ILE A 259 -60.78 8.85 -2.70
C ILE A 259 -61.82 9.89 -3.14
N ARG A 260 -61.99 10.10 -4.45
CA ARG A 260 -62.85 11.16 -5.00
C ARG A 260 -64.20 10.66 -5.47
N SER A 261 -64.34 9.37 -5.74
CA SER A 261 -65.56 8.81 -6.30
C SER A 261 -66.00 7.50 -5.67
N ARG A 262 -67.31 7.25 -5.74
CA ARG A 262 -67.92 5.97 -5.30
C ARG A 262 -67.32 4.78 -6.05
N ASN A 263 -67.02 4.95 -7.34
CA ASN A 263 -66.41 3.89 -8.15
C ASN A 263 -64.97 3.60 -7.73
N GLU A 264 -64.18 4.63 -7.42
CA GLU A 264 -62.84 4.46 -6.85
C GLU A 264 -62.88 3.71 -5.53
N LEU A 265 -63.89 3.92 -4.67
CA LEU A 265 -64.02 3.17 -3.41
C LEU A 265 -64.23 1.68 -3.65
N ILE A 266 -65.08 1.32 -4.62
CA ILE A 266 -65.37 -0.07 -4.99
C ILE A 266 -64.11 -0.73 -5.56
N VAL A 267 -63.40 -0.04 -6.45
CA VAL A 267 -62.12 -0.51 -7.00
C VAL A 267 -61.10 -0.69 -5.86
N PHE A 268 -60.94 0.32 -5.00
CA PHE A 268 -59.99 0.30 -3.89
C PHE A 268 -60.21 -0.88 -2.93
N GLN A 269 -61.47 -1.19 -2.56
CA GLN A 269 -61.76 -2.37 -1.73
C GLN A 269 -61.49 -3.69 -2.44
N LYS A 270 -61.78 -3.79 -3.75
CA LYS A 270 -61.54 -5.02 -4.54
C LYS A 270 -60.05 -5.40 -4.59
N TRP A 271 -59.16 -4.41 -4.66
CA TRP A 271 -57.71 -4.60 -4.60
C TRP A 271 -57.19 -5.02 -3.21
N MET A 272 -58.00 -4.93 -2.16
CA MET A 272 -57.62 -5.30 -0.79
C MET A 272 -58.19 -6.65 -0.33
N THR A 273 -59.23 -7.17 -0.99
CA THR A 273 -59.85 -8.47 -0.68
C THR A 273 -59.42 -9.61 -1.60
N SER A 274 -58.62 -9.32 -2.64
CA SER A 274 -58.03 -10.29 -3.58
C SER A 274 -56.57 -10.51 -3.26
#